data_AF-A0A3P9PWD4-F1
#
_entry.id   AF-A0A3P9PWD4-F1
#
_cell.length_a   1.000
_cell.length_b   1.000
_cell.length_c   1.000
_cell.angle_alpha   90.00
_cell.angle_beta   90.00
_cell.angle_gamma   90.00
#
_symmetry.space_group_name_H-M   'P 1'
#
loop_
_entity.id
_entity.type
_entity.pdbx_description
1 polymer ?
#
loop_
_entity_poly.entity_id
_entity_poly.type
_entity_poly.pdbx_seq_one_letter_code
_entity_poly.pdbx_strand_id
1 'polypeptide(L)'
;MSNLDPNLLQPIPNLQTLDLSNCKIKALDFMVNNPFTCDCSNAGFILWAKNQKQTQVANTHQYICSFPTDKRGSLLFDYDILSCWDDSSFFCFVSSSCLVVLTLVTSFVYNFLRWELGYTFHFFRAFLYDSRKRKDGDDPQFDTFVSYHINDEDWVYREMLPMLEEEQGWRLCLHHRDFQPGKPIIGNISDAIYGSRKTICVISRSYLESKWCSREIQMASFRLFDEQKDVLILLFLEEISAHHLSPYYRMRKLLKKRTYLSWSVQHPGVFWQNVQRALQAGDAPENPDMLI
;
A
#
# COMPACT_ATOMS: atom_id res chain seq x y z
N MET A 1 60.32 55.84 -16.46
CA MET A 1 58.90 55.83 -16.05
C MET A 1 58.20 54.81 -16.95
N SER A 2 58.17 53.57 -16.51
CA SER A 2 57.74 52.41 -17.29
C SER A 2 56.22 52.37 -17.42
N ASN A 3 55.74 52.52 -18.65
CA ASN A 3 54.40 52.09 -19.07
C ASN A 3 54.29 50.58 -18.83
N LEU A 4 53.63 50.19 -17.73
CA LEU A 4 53.15 48.83 -17.54
C LEU A 4 51.86 48.67 -18.33
N ASP A 5 51.82 47.67 -19.20
CA ASP A 5 50.66 47.30 -20.00
C ASP A 5 49.48 46.96 -19.05
N PRO A 6 48.29 47.57 -19.17
CA PRO A 6 47.16 47.30 -18.27
C PRO A 6 46.64 45.85 -18.36
N ASN A 7 47.10 45.08 -19.37
CA ASN A 7 46.80 43.67 -19.52
C ASN A 7 47.78 42.75 -18.75
N LEU A 8 48.81 43.29 -18.08
CA LEU A 8 49.78 42.51 -17.31
C LEU A 8 49.33 42.22 -15.86
N LEU A 9 48.24 42.84 -15.41
CA LEU A 9 47.67 42.65 -14.07
C LEU A 9 46.55 41.61 -14.12
N GLN A 10 46.68 40.54 -13.34
CA GLN A 10 45.61 39.56 -13.19
C GLN A 10 44.41 40.20 -12.50
N PRO A 11 43.17 39.86 -12.89
CA PRO A 11 41.99 40.29 -12.16
C PRO A 11 42.10 39.89 -10.69
N ILE A 12 41.48 40.67 -9.81
CA ILE A 12 41.41 40.34 -8.37
C ILE A 12 40.01 39.79 -8.06
N PRO A 13 39.75 38.49 -8.31
CA PRO A 13 38.53 37.83 -7.88
C PRO A 13 38.62 37.42 -6.40
N ASN A 14 37.46 37.20 -5.77
CA ASN A 14 37.32 36.70 -4.40
C ASN A 14 37.92 37.63 -3.32
N LEU A 15 37.80 38.94 -3.52
CA LEU A 15 37.97 39.87 -2.40
C LEU A 15 36.82 39.63 -1.42
N GLN A 16 37.15 39.03 -0.29
CA GLN A 16 36.24 38.87 0.84
C GLN A 16 36.41 40.05 1.81
N THR A 17 36.02 39.85 3.07
CA THR A 17 36.15 40.84 4.12
C THR A 17 37.61 40.98 4.57
N LEU A 18 38.12 42.20 4.70
CA LEU A 18 39.37 42.46 5.39
C LEU A 18 39.08 42.69 6.88
N ASP A 19 39.49 41.77 7.74
CA ASP A 19 39.38 41.95 9.19
C ASP A 19 40.46 42.92 9.68
N LEU A 20 40.04 44.17 9.89
CA LEU A 20 40.89 45.26 10.37
C LEU A 20 40.43 45.77 11.73
N SER A 21 39.65 44.96 12.45
CA SER A 21 39.10 45.30 13.78
C SER A 21 40.17 45.74 14.78
N ASN A 22 41.34 45.11 14.72
CA ASN A 22 42.51 45.41 15.57
C ASN A 22 43.45 46.49 15.01
N CYS A 23 43.13 47.10 13.85
CA CYS A 23 43.95 48.15 13.25
C CYS A 23 43.33 49.54 13.47
N LYS A 24 44.16 50.56 13.72
CA LYS A 24 43.74 51.97 13.81
C LYS A 24 43.60 52.66 12.43
N ILE A 25 43.44 51.88 11.36
CA ILE A 25 43.41 52.39 9.99
C ILE A 25 42.03 53.00 9.72
N LYS A 26 41.99 54.30 9.45
CA LYS A 26 40.75 55.04 9.20
C LYS A 26 40.28 54.96 7.76
N ALA A 27 41.22 54.90 6.81
CA ALA A 27 40.91 54.86 5.39
C ALA A 27 41.83 53.89 4.63
N LEU A 28 41.26 53.18 3.66
CA LEU A 28 41.97 52.35 2.70
C LEU A 28 41.72 52.84 1.29
N ASP A 29 42.78 52.95 0.49
CA ASP A 29 42.68 53.21 -0.94
C ASP A 29 43.35 52.07 -1.71
N PHE A 30 42.55 51.38 -2.52
CA PHE A 30 43.00 50.30 -3.40
C PHE A 30 43.55 50.82 -4.74
N MET A 31 43.69 52.12 -4.95
CA MET A 31 44.11 52.73 -6.22
C MET A 31 43.11 52.51 -7.37
N VAL A 32 43.01 53.53 -8.24
CA VAL A 32 42.02 53.61 -9.33
C VAL A 32 42.24 52.57 -10.43
N ASN A 33 43.46 52.05 -10.58
CA ASN A 33 43.84 51.18 -11.71
C ASN A 33 43.94 49.69 -11.34
N ASN A 34 43.21 49.26 -10.31
CA ASN A 34 43.15 47.85 -9.93
C ASN A 34 42.10 47.09 -10.75
N PRO A 35 42.44 45.90 -11.29
CA PRO A 35 41.54 45.16 -12.17
C PRO A 35 40.46 44.40 -11.37
N PHE A 36 39.38 45.09 -11.00
CA PHE A 36 38.27 44.49 -10.27
C PHE A 36 37.35 43.65 -11.17
N THR A 37 36.87 42.52 -10.63
CA THR A 37 35.82 41.71 -11.25
C THR A 37 34.47 42.05 -10.62
N CYS A 38 33.46 42.31 -11.46
CA CYS A 38 32.09 42.65 -11.05
C CYS A 38 31.19 41.45 -11.30
N ASP A 39 31.34 40.48 -10.42
CA ASP A 39 30.59 39.23 -10.33
C ASP A 39 30.24 38.94 -8.86
N CYS A 40 29.56 37.82 -8.62
CA CYS A 40 29.23 37.38 -7.27
C CYS A 40 30.46 37.01 -6.42
N SER A 41 31.64 36.79 -7.03
CA SER A 41 32.88 36.47 -6.32
C SER A 41 33.35 37.63 -5.43
N ASN A 42 33.12 38.88 -5.86
CA ASN A 42 33.50 40.10 -5.12
C ASN A 42 32.34 40.74 -4.33
N ALA A 43 31.15 40.12 -4.32
CA ALA A 43 29.98 40.65 -3.61
C ALA A 43 30.27 40.86 -2.10
N GLY A 44 31.07 39.99 -1.49
CA GLY A 44 31.48 40.09 -0.09
C GLY A 44 32.28 41.35 0.22
N PHE A 45 33.27 41.69 -0.61
CA PHE A 45 34.04 42.94 -0.48
C PHE A 45 33.17 44.17 -0.68
N ILE A 46 32.29 44.19 -1.70
CA ILE A 46 31.39 45.31 -1.95
C ILE A 46 30.48 45.55 -0.74
N LEU A 47 29.92 44.48 -0.16
CA LEU A 47 29.06 44.56 1.02
C LEU A 47 29.83 45.04 2.25
N TRP A 48 31.03 44.50 2.48
CA TRP A 48 31.90 44.91 3.57
C TRP A 48 32.29 46.38 3.47
N ALA A 49 32.73 46.83 2.29
CA ALA A 49 33.17 48.20 2.07
C ALA A 49 32.02 49.23 2.20
N LYS A 50 30.78 48.85 1.87
CA LYS A 50 29.58 49.68 2.10
C LYS A 50 29.16 49.74 3.58
N ASN A 51 29.29 48.65 4.31
CA ASN A 51 28.71 48.51 5.65
C ASN A 51 29.70 48.75 6.80
N GLN A 52 31.00 48.83 6.53
CA GLN A 52 32.02 48.96 7.56
C GLN A 52 32.09 50.40 8.12
N LYS A 53 32.04 50.54 9.45
CA LYS A 53 32.04 51.85 10.14
C LYS A 53 33.42 52.31 10.61
N GLN A 54 34.34 51.37 10.83
CA GLN A 54 35.66 51.63 11.44
C GLN A 54 36.72 52.08 10.42
N THR A 55 36.67 51.50 9.22
CA THR A 55 37.64 51.76 8.14
C THR A 55 36.87 52.06 6.87
N GLN A 56 36.98 53.29 6.37
CA GLN A 56 36.31 53.71 5.15
C GLN A 56 37.17 53.35 3.93
N VAL A 57 36.55 52.80 2.89
CA VAL A 57 37.21 52.69 1.58
C VAL A 57 37.14 54.07 0.90
N ALA A 58 38.29 54.66 0.59
CA ALA A 58 38.38 55.94 -0.08
C ALA A 58 38.11 55.80 -1.58
N ASN A 59 37.66 56.87 -2.24
CA ASN A 59 37.53 56.93 -3.70
C ASN A 59 36.68 55.81 -4.33
N THR A 60 35.66 55.32 -3.63
CA THR A 60 34.76 54.23 -4.09
C THR A 60 34.15 54.51 -5.47
N HIS A 61 33.88 55.77 -5.79
CA HIS A 61 33.35 56.21 -7.09
C HIS A 61 34.35 56.11 -8.26
N GLN A 62 35.62 55.79 -7.99
CA GLN A 62 36.67 55.69 -9.02
C GLN A 62 37.01 54.24 -9.36
N TYR A 63 36.46 53.26 -8.65
CA TYR A 63 36.76 51.84 -8.89
C TYR A 63 35.90 51.29 -10.01
N ILE A 64 36.57 50.86 -11.07
CA ILE A 64 35.97 50.42 -12.33
C ILE A 64 36.13 48.91 -12.50
N CYS A 65 35.08 48.26 -12.98
CA CYS A 65 35.07 46.86 -13.36
C CYS A 65 35.91 46.62 -14.61
N SER A 66 36.88 45.72 -14.53
CA SER A 66 37.64 45.23 -15.70
C SER A 66 36.99 43.98 -16.31
N PHE A 67 36.31 43.16 -15.50
CA PHE A 67 35.64 41.92 -15.90
C PHE A 67 34.25 41.81 -15.25
N PRO A 68 33.28 41.06 -15.82
CA PRO A 68 33.31 40.45 -17.17
C PRO A 68 33.25 41.50 -18.29
N THR A 69 33.51 41.09 -19.54
CA THR A 69 33.56 42.00 -20.71
C THR A 69 32.31 42.86 -20.86
N ASP A 70 31.15 42.29 -20.53
CA ASP A 70 29.84 42.93 -20.68
C ASP A 70 29.59 44.04 -19.65
N LYS A 71 30.40 44.08 -18.59
CA LYS A 71 30.35 45.07 -17.51
C LYS A 71 31.62 45.91 -17.42
N ARG A 72 32.54 45.79 -18.38
CA ARG A 72 33.79 46.55 -18.40
C ARG A 72 33.50 48.05 -18.45
N GLY A 73 34.13 48.83 -17.58
CA GLY A 73 33.92 50.28 -17.51
C GLY A 73 32.81 50.72 -16.55
N SER A 74 32.01 49.80 -16.02
CA SER A 74 31.01 50.12 -14.98
C SER A 74 31.64 50.29 -13.60
N LEU A 75 30.94 50.97 -12.69
CA LEU A 75 31.40 51.19 -11.32
C LEU A 75 31.22 49.93 -10.47
N LEU A 76 32.27 49.56 -9.73
CA LEU A 76 32.27 48.36 -8.87
C LEU A 76 31.15 48.39 -7.82
N PHE A 77 30.87 49.57 -7.25
CA PHE A 77 29.87 49.73 -6.19
C PHE A 77 28.43 49.88 -6.69
N ASP A 78 28.21 50.04 -8.00
CA ASP A 78 26.88 50.06 -8.63
C ASP A 78 26.41 48.65 -9.03
N TYR A 79 27.26 47.63 -8.87
CA TYR A 79 26.91 46.24 -9.15
C TYR A 79 25.81 45.75 -8.19
N ASP A 80 24.75 45.16 -8.77
CA ASP A 80 23.64 44.60 -8.01
C ASP A 80 24.00 43.23 -7.41
N ILE A 81 24.39 43.25 -6.15
CA ILE A 81 24.71 42.05 -5.37
C ILE A 81 23.48 41.22 -4.99
N LEU A 82 22.25 41.76 -5.08
CA LEU A 82 21.03 41.04 -4.72
C LEU A 82 20.72 39.92 -5.71
N SER A 83 21.06 40.13 -6.98
CA SER A 83 20.97 39.12 -8.04
C SER A 83 21.80 37.86 -7.76
N CYS A 84 22.81 37.92 -6.86
CA CYS A 84 23.60 36.74 -6.45
C CYS A 84 22.85 35.79 -5.51
N TRP A 85 21.71 36.22 -4.96
CA TRP A 85 20.90 35.48 -4.00
C TRP A 85 19.55 35.05 -4.60
N ASP A 86 19.31 35.35 -5.88
CA ASP A 86 18.07 35.01 -6.57
C ASP A 86 18.08 33.55 -7.08
N ASP A 87 17.84 32.63 -6.15
CA ASP A 87 17.69 31.19 -6.43
C ASP A 87 16.30 30.84 -7.02
N SER A 88 15.50 31.83 -7.43
CA SER A 88 14.13 31.63 -7.95
C SER A 88 14.08 30.62 -9.12
N SER A 89 15.09 30.66 -9.99
CA SER A 89 15.24 29.69 -11.09
C SER A 89 15.43 28.25 -10.59
N PHE A 90 16.23 28.06 -9.53
CA PHE A 90 16.48 26.76 -8.93
C PHE A 90 15.21 26.21 -8.27
N PHE A 91 14.47 27.03 -7.52
CA PHE A 91 13.20 26.62 -6.91
C PHE A 91 12.14 26.24 -7.96
N CYS A 92 12.05 26.99 -9.07
CA CYS A 92 11.15 26.67 -10.17
C CYS A 92 11.52 25.35 -10.86
N PHE A 93 12.82 25.08 -11.01
CA PHE A 93 13.31 23.81 -11.57
C PHE A 93 12.95 22.62 -10.66
N VAL A 94 13.17 22.74 -9.35
CA VAL A 94 12.82 21.70 -8.37
C VAL A 94 11.30 21.45 -8.38
N SER A 95 10.50 22.50 -8.33
CA SER A 95 9.04 22.39 -8.34
C SER A 95 8.51 21.72 -9.61
N SER A 96 8.98 22.14 -10.79
CA SER A 96 8.54 21.56 -12.06
C SER A 96 8.96 20.10 -12.19
N SER A 97 10.18 19.76 -11.76
CA SER A 97 10.66 18.37 -11.73
C SER A 97 9.80 17.49 -10.81
N CYS A 98 9.45 17.97 -9.61
CA CYS A 98 8.55 17.25 -8.71
C CYS A 98 7.17 17.00 -9.33
N LEU A 99 6.58 17.99 -10.00
CA LEU A 99 5.29 17.85 -10.68
C LEU A 99 5.33 16.80 -11.79
N VAL A 100 6.41 16.75 -12.58
CA VAL A 100 6.58 15.72 -13.62
C VAL A 100 6.68 14.34 -13.00
N VAL A 101 7.47 14.17 -11.93
CA VAL A 101 7.58 12.87 -11.24
C VAL A 101 6.23 12.42 -10.67
N LEU A 102 5.48 13.33 -10.05
CA LEU A 102 4.16 13.00 -9.49
C LEU A 102 3.16 12.57 -10.56
N THR A 103 3.13 13.24 -11.72
CA THR A 103 2.22 12.87 -12.83
C THR A 103 2.59 11.52 -13.44
N LEU A 104 3.89 11.21 -13.58
CA LEU A 104 4.34 9.90 -14.05
C LEU A 104 3.99 8.78 -13.06
N VAL A 105 4.23 8.98 -11.76
CA VAL A 105 3.91 8.00 -10.70
C VAL A 105 2.41 7.74 -10.66
N THR A 106 1.59 8.79 -10.64
CA THR A 106 0.13 8.65 -10.63
C THR A 106 -0.40 7.92 -11.86
N SER A 107 0.12 8.22 -13.05
CA SER A 107 -0.24 7.51 -14.28
C SER A 107 0.17 6.04 -14.24
N PHE A 108 1.37 5.73 -13.75
CA PHE A 108 1.86 4.36 -13.59
C PHE A 108 0.98 3.58 -12.60
N VAL A 109 0.69 4.17 -11.44
CA VAL A 109 -0.19 3.56 -10.43
C VAL A 109 -1.58 3.31 -10.99
N TYR A 110 -2.16 4.28 -11.70
CA TYR A 110 -3.51 4.15 -12.26
C TYR A 110 -3.60 3.06 -13.33
N ASN A 111 -2.63 3.00 -14.24
CA ASN A 111 -2.68 2.05 -15.36
C ASN A 111 -2.21 0.65 -14.97
N PHE A 112 -1.20 0.55 -14.11
CA PHE A 112 -0.55 -0.73 -13.84
C PHE A 112 -0.94 -1.32 -12.48
N LEU A 113 -1.00 -0.50 -11.43
CA LEU A 113 -1.18 -0.97 -10.07
C LEU A 113 -2.60 -0.81 -9.54
N ARG A 114 -3.55 -0.24 -10.30
CA ARG A 114 -4.93 -0.01 -9.81
C ARG A 114 -5.63 -1.29 -9.38
N TRP A 115 -5.49 -2.36 -10.16
CA TRP A 115 -6.09 -3.66 -9.83
C TRP A 115 -5.39 -4.33 -8.66
N GLU A 116 -4.06 -4.26 -8.61
CA GLU A 116 -3.26 -4.80 -7.51
C GLU A 116 -3.55 -4.07 -6.20
N LEU A 117 -3.55 -2.73 -6.19
CA LEU A 117 -3.90 -1.92 -5.02
C LEU A 117 -5.33 -2.14 -4.56
N GLY A 118 -6.28 -2.26 -5.49
CA GLY A 118 -7.66 -2.61 -5.17
C GLY A 118 -7.74 -3.97 -4.48
N TYR A 119 -7.10 -4.99 -5.04
CA TYR A 119 -7.04 -6.33 -4.45
C TYR A 119 -6.35 -6.33 -3.09
N THR A 120 -5.18 -5.69 -2.96
CA THR A 120 -4.44 -5.58 -1.70
C THR A 120 -5.22 -4.81 -0.65
N PHE A 121 -5.95 -3.76 -1.02
CA PHE A 121 -6.79 -3.01 -0.08
C PHE A 121 -7.95 -3.85 0.44
N HIS A 122 -8.67 -4.55 -0.45
CA HIS A 122 -9.73 -5.48 -0.05
C HIS A 122 -9.17 -6.63 0.79
N PHE A 123 -8.00 -7.16 0.42
CA PHE A 123 -7.31 -8.21 1.16
C PHE A 123 -6.88 -7.73 2.55
N PHE A 124 -6.30 -6.55 2.67
CA PHE A 124 -5.90 -5.97 3.94
C PHE A 124 -7.10 -5.69 4.84
N ARG A 125 -8.21 -5.19 4.28
CA ARG A 125 -9.47 -5.04 5.03
C ARG A 125 -10.04 -6.38 5.50
N ALA A 126 -10.01 -7.41 4.66
CA ALA A 126 -10.43 -8.75 5.03
C ALA A 126 -9.52 -9.34 6.13
N PHE A 127 -8.21 -9.15 6.02
CA PHE A 127 -7.23 -9.56 7.04
C PHE A 127 -7.45 -8.85 8.38
N LEU A 128 -7.72 -7.55 8.36
CA LEU A 128 -8.06 -6.79 9.57
C LEU A 128 -9.39 -7.24 10.18
N TYR A 129 -10.37 -7.63 9.34
CA TYR A 129 -11.64 -8.19 9.80
C TYR A 129 -11.45 -9.53 10.51
N ASP A 130 -10.72 -10.44 9.85
CA ASP A 130 -10.35 -11.75 10.38
C ASP A 130 -9.58 -11.63 11.70
N SER A 131 -8.56 -10.76 11.75
CA SER A 131 -7.74 -10.56 12.94
C SER A 131 -8.51 -9.97 14.12
N ARG A 132 -9.53 -9.14 13.86
CA ARG A 132 -10.45 -8.67 14.91
C ARG A 132 -11.31 -9.84 15.38
N LYS A 133 -12.05 -10.49 14.48
CA LYS A 133 -12.98 -11.55 14.85
C LYS A 133 -12.34 -12.74 15.58
N ARG A 134 -11.09 -13.09 15.26
CA ARG A 134 -10.30 -14.09 16.00
C ARG A 134 -9.90 -13.64 17.41
N LYS A 135 -9.71 -12.35 17.65
CA LYS A 135 -9.40 -11.78 18.99
C LYS A 135 -10.61 -11.67 19.88
N ASP A 136 -11.80 -11.60 19.29
CA ASP A 136 -13.06 -11.40 19.99
C ASP A 136 -13.38 -12.59 20.91
N GLY A 137 -12.80 -13.78 20.64
CA GLY A 137 -12.81 -14.92 21.57
C GLY A 137 -14.20 -15.49 21.87
N ASP A 138 -15.21 -15.08 21.10
CA ASP A 138 -16.57 -15.59 21.25
C ASP A 138 -16.63 -17.06 20.84
N ASP A 139 -17.21 -17.88 21.72
CA ASP A 139 -17.53 -19.27 21.42
C ASP A 139 -18.46 -19.29 20.19
N PRO A 140 -18.16 -20.08 19.14
CA PRO A 140 -18.97 -20.13 17.93
C PRO A 140 -20.46 -20.33 18.26
N GLN A 141 -21.29 -19.41 17.77
CA GLN A 141 -22.74 -19.44 17.97
C GLN A 141 -23.38 -20.68 17.35
N PHE A 142 -22.75 -21.24 16.32
CA PHE A 142 -23.24 -22.42 15.61
C PHE A 142 -22.17 -23.50 15.55
N ASP A 143 -22.60 -24.75 15.49
CA ASP A 143 -21.69 -25.85 15.27
C ASP A 143 -21.27 -25.89 13.80
N THR A 144 -22.22 -25.61 12.89
CA THR A 144 -22.00 -25.74 11.45
C THR A 144 -22.78 -24.71 10.65
N PHE A 145 -22.09 -24.02 9.74
CA PHE A 145 -22.73 -23.26 8.67
C PHE A 145 -23.00 -24.15 7.46
N VAL A 146 -24.22 -24.13 6.93
CA VAL A 146 -24.57 -24.87 5.70
C VAL A 146 -24.74 -23.91 4.53
N SER A 147 -23.88 -24.09 3.53
CA SER A 147 -23.88 -23.36 2.28
C SER A 147 -24.48 -24.22 1.17
N TYR A 148 -25.65 -23.82 0.66
CA TYR A 148 -26.40 -24.54 -0.38
C TYR A 148 -27.02 -23.58 -1.40
N HIS A 149 -27.53 -24.12 -2.51
CA HIS A 149 -28.27 -23.34 -3.51
C HIS A 149 -29.77 -23.41 -3.24
N ILE A 150 -30.54 -22.38 -3.61
CA ILE A 150 -32.01 -22.35 -3.39
C ILE A 150 -32.74 -23.57 -3.98
N ASN A 151 -32.27 -24.11 -5.11
CA ASN A 151 -32.85 -25.31 -5.71
C ASN A 151 -32.66 -26.58 -4.87
N ASP A 152 -31.65 -26.60 -3.99
CA ASP A 152 -31.34 -27.72 -3.12
C ASP A 152 -31.96 -27.55 -1.71
N GLU A 153 -32.72 -26.47 -1.51
CA GLU A 153 -33.32 -26.11 -0.22
C GLU A 153 -34.25 -27.20 0.32
N ASP A 154 -35.12 -27.74 -0.53
CA ASP A 154 -36.05 -28.80 -0.14
C ASP A 154 -35.32 -30.00 0.46
N TRP A 155 -34.17 -30.39 -0.11
CA TRP A 155 -33.36 -31.49 0.43
C TRP A 155 -32.72 -31.12 1.77
N VAL A 156 -32.20 -29.90 1.90
CA VAL A 156 -31.60 -29.43 3.17
C VAL A 156 -32.63 -29.43 4.30
N TYR A 157 -33.86 -28.95 4.05
CA TYR A 157 -34.91 -28.91 5.07
C TYR A 157 -35.53 -30.27 5.39
N ARG A 158 -35.65 -31.16 4.41
CA ARG A 158 -36.35 -32.45 4.60
C ARG A 158 -35.42 -33.58 5.03
N GLU A 159 -34.17 -33.57 4.57
CA GLU A 159 -33.23 -34.68 4.79
C GLU A 159 -32.13 -34.29 5.79
N MET A 160 -31.51 -33.12 5.61
CA MET A 160 -30.35 -32.73 6.42
C MET A 160 -30.73 -32.20 7.80
N LEU A 161 -31.71 -31.29 7.87
CA LEU A 161 -32.11 -30.63 9.10
C LEU A 161 -32.59 -31.61 10.18
N PRO A 162 -33.53 -32.55 9.89
CA PRO A 162 -33.98 -33.51 10.90
C PRO A 162 -32.85 -34.39 11.40
N MET A 163 -31.97 -34.85 10.51
CA MET A 163 -30.85 -35.70 10.89
C MET A 163 -29.83 -34.96 11.76
N LEU A 164 -29.44 -33.73 11.37
CA LEU A 164 -28.34 -33.03 12.03
C LEU A 164 -28.80 -32.24 13.26
N GLU A 165 -29.94 -31.53 13.21
CA GLU A 165 -30.45 -30.75 14.36
C GLU A 165 -31.25 -31.60 15.34
N GLU A 166 -32.16 -32.47 14.87
CA GLU A 166 -33.06 -33.22 15.76
C GLU A 166 -32.43 -34.52 16.27
N GLU A 167 -31.87 -35.35 15.38
CA GLU A 167 -31.29 -36.64 15.80
C GLU A 167 -29.88 -36.51 16.39
N GLN A 168 -29.01 -35.69 15.78
CA GLN A 168 -27.61 -35.55 16.21
C GLN A 168 -27.35 -34.35 17.14
N GLY A 169 -28.30 -33.40 17.25
CA GLY A 169 -28.21 -32.28 18.19
C GLY A 169 -27.26 -31.14 17.79
N TRP A 170 -26.86 -31.05 16.53
CA TRP A 170 -26.00 -29.96 16.04
C TRP A 170 -26.80 -28.67 15.84
N ARG A 171 -26.18 -27.51 16.09
CA ARG A 171 -26.74 -26.19 15.83
C ARG A 171 -26.31 -25.70 14.45
N LEU A 172 -27.22 -25.65 13.49
CA LEU A 172 -26.90 -25.21 12.14
C LEU A 172 -27.16 -23.71 11.94
N CYS A 173 -26.34 -23.07 11.11
CA CYS A 173 -26.61 -21.74 10.55
C CYS A 173 -27.03 -21.91 9.08
N LEU A 174 -28.22 -21.42 8.73
CA LEU A 174 -28.76 -21.46 7.37
C LEU A 174 -29.01 -20.05 6.83
N HIS A 175 -28.72 -19.83 5.55
CA HIS A 175 -28.80 -18.50 4.97
C HIS A 175 -30.21 -17.92 4.86
N HIS A 176 -31.25 -18.75 4.73
CA HIS A 176 -32.65 -18.26 4.71
C HIS A 176 -33.24 -18.03 6.10
N ARG A 177 -32.65 -18.62 7.16
CA ARG A 177 -33.17 -18.55 8.54
C ARG A 177 -32.43 -17.52 9.39
N ASP A 178 -31.09 -17.55 9.33
CA ASP A 178 -30.24 -16.92 10.34
C ASP A 178 -29.55 -15.64 9.84
N PHE A 179 -29.66 -15.31 8.54
CA PHE A 179 -29.02 -14.12 7.99
C PHE A 179 -29.76 -12.85 8.39
N GLN A 180 -28.97 -11.83 8.74
CA GLN A 180 -29.50 -10.53 9.14
C GLN A 180 -30.02 -9.77 7.91
N PRO A 181 -31.31 -9.39 7.87
CA PRO A 181 -31.85 -8.55 6.81
C PRO A 181 -31.15 -7.19 6.77
N GLY A 182 -30.97 -6.63 5.57
CA GLY A 182 -30.34 -5.31 5.39
C GLY A 182 -28.80 -5.32 5.36
N LYS A 183 -28.15 -6.45 5.68
CA LYS A 183 -26.70 -6.62 5.53
C LYS A 183 -26.36 -7.21 4.14
N PRO A 184 -25.25 -6.79 3.50
CA PRO A 184 -24.79 -7.41 2.26
C PRO A 184 -24.58 -8.91 2.40
N ILE A 185 -25.02 -9.69 1.41
CA ILE A 185 -24.99 -11.16 1.41
C ILE A 185 -23.60 -11.74 1.72
N ILE A 186 -22.54 -11.15 1.15
CA ILE A 186 -21.15 -11.57 1.38
C ILE A 186 -20.77 -11.38 2.85
N GLY A 187 -21.20 -10.27 3.46
CA GLY A 187 -20.93 -9.99 4.88
C GLY A 187 -21.64 -10.97 5.81
N ASN A 188 -22.90 -11.32 5.51
CA ASN A 188 -23.63 -12.36 6.26
C ASN A 188 -22.92 -13.71 6.20
N ILE A 189 -22.34 -14.06 5.04
CA ILE A 189 -21.70 -15.37 4.90
C ILE A 189 -20.34 -15.41 5.57
N SER A 190 -19.55 -14.34 5.46
CA SER A 190 -18.33 -14.22 6.28
C SER A 190 -18.66 -14.39 7.75
N ASP A 191 -19.76 -13.79 8.22
CA ASP A 191 -20.16 -13.96 9.61
C ASP A 191 -20.61 -15.35 9.99
N ALA A 192 -21.39 -16.01 9.14
CA ALA A 192 -21.82 -17.38 9.37
C ALA A 192 -20.63 -18.35 9.40
N ILE A 193 -19.64 -18.17 8.53
CA ILE A 193 -18.40 -18.98 8.54
C ILE A 193 -17.63 -18.77 9.84
N TYR A 194 -17.37 -17.52 10.23
CA TYR A 194 -16.64 -17.23 11.47
C TYR A 194 -17.41 -17.55 12.75
N GLY A 195 -18.75 -17.50 12.69
CA GLY A 195 -19.63 -17.84 13.80
C GLY A 195 -19.90 -19.34 13.94
N SER A 196 -19.32 -20.17 13.07
CA SER A 196 -19.51 -21.62 13.07
C SER A 196 -18.20 -22.37 13.24
N ARG A 197 -18.20 -23.52 13.94
CA ARG A 197 -17.01 -24.38 14.06
C ARG A 197 -16.62 -25.06 12.76
N LYS A 198 -17.61 -25.48 11.98
CA LYS A 198 -17.46 -26.15 10.67
C LYS A 198 -18.30 -25.46 9.60
N THR A 199 -17.97 -25.67 8.34
CA THR A 199 -18.81 -25.27 7.20
C THR A 199 -19.04 -26.47 6.29
N ILE A 200 -20.31 -26.80 6.03
CA ILE A 200 -20.72 -27.78 5.03
C ILE A 200 -21.11 -27.04 3.75
N CYS A 201 -20.48 -27.40 2.63
CA CYS A 201 -20.92 -26.96 1.30
C CYS A 201 -21.68 -28.09 0.60
N VAL A 202 -22.96 -27.87 0.33
CA VAL A 202 -23.84 -28.77 -0.42
C VAL A 202 -23.66 -28.49 -1.91
N ILE A 203 -22.92 -29.36 -2.60
CA ILE A 203 -22.50 -29.24 -3.98
C ILE A 203 -23.48 -29.98 -4.91
N SER A 204 -24.09 -29.20 -5.79
CA SER A 204 -24.89 -29.63 -6.95
C SER A 204 -24.44 -28.85 -8.20
N ARG A 205 -24.94 -29.21 -9.38
CA ARG A 205 -24.78 -28.42 -10.61
C ARG A 205 -25.35 -27.02 -10.43
N SER A 206 -26.52 -26.89 -9.80
CA SER A 206 -27.13 -25.59 -9.50
C SER A 206 -26.23 -24.74 -8.59
N TYR A 207 -25.61 -25.36 -7.58
CA TYR A 207 -24.64 -24.70 -6.72
C TYR A 207 -23.45 -24.16 -7.52
N LEU A 208 -22.91 -24.96 -8.45
CA LEU A 208 -21.79 -24.57 -9.31
C LEU A 208 -22.13 -23.48 -10.32
N GLU A 209 -23.38 -23.33 -10.74
CA GLU A 209 -23.79 -22.33 -11.74
C GLU A 209 -24.17 -20.98 -11.11
N SER A 210 -24.40 -20.96 -9.80
CA SER A 210 -24.89 -19.78 -9.09
C SER A 210 -23.86 -18.66 -8.93
N LYS A 211 -24.33 -17.42 -8.67
CA LYS A 211 -23.47 -16.28 -8.31
C LYS A 211 -22.57 -16.55 -7.10
N TRP A 212 -22.94 -17.50 -6.25
CA TRP A 212 -22.16 -17.99 -5.11
C TRP A 212 -20.86 -18.70 -5.55
N CYS A 213 -20.88 -19.29 -6.73
CA CYS A 213 -19.75 -19.88 -7.42
C CYS A 213 -18.95 -18.84 -8.25
N SER A 214 -19.31 -17.55 -8.19
CA SER A 214 -18.52 -16.51 -8.85
C SER A 214 -17.10 -16.54 -8.31
N ARG A 215 -16.12 -16.38 -9.21
CA ARG A 215 -14.69 -16.46 -8.90
C ARG A 215 -14.30 -15.53 -7.74
N GLU A 216 -14.96 -14.38 -7.61
CA GLU A 216 -14.71 -13.35 -6.60
C GLU A 216 -15.19 -13.78 -5.20
N ILE A 217 -16.42 -14.30 -5.10
CA ILE A 217 -16.99 -14.81 -3.84
C ILE A 217 -16.28 -16.10 -3.43
N GLN A 218 -16.00 -16.99 -4.37
CA GLN A 218 -15.15 -18.15 -4.11
C GLN A 218 -13.77 -17.73 -3.63
N MET A 219 -13.11 -16.73 -4.22
CA MET A 219 -11.79 -16.29 -3.77
C MET A 219 -11.80 -15.74 -2.34
N ALA A 220 -12.85 -14.99 -1.97
CA ALA A 220 -13.02 -14.46 -0.62
C ALA A 220 -13.28 -15.59 0.39
N SER A 221 -14.27 -16.46 0.15
CA SER A 221 -14.63 -17.55 1.05
C SER A 221 -13.60 -18.69 1.08
N PHE A 222 -12.94 -19.00 -0.04
CA PHE A 222 -11.92 -20.05 -0.09
C PHE A 222 -10.65 -19.71 0.67
N ARG A 223 -10.28 -18.43 0.87
CA ARG A 223 -9.12 -18.14 1.72
C ARG A 223 -9.41 -18.53 3.18
N LEU A 224 -10.64 -18.30 3.66
CA LEU A 224 -11.08 -18.83 4.96
C LEU A 224 -10.98 -20.36 4.99
N PHE A 225 -11.42 -21.04 3.93
CA PHE A 225 -11.36 -22.50 3.84
C PHE A 225 -9.96 -23.09 3.62
N ASP A 226 -9.04 -22.39 2.96
CA ASP A 226 -7.65 -22.85 2.70
C ASP A 226 -6.73 -22.60 3.91
N GLU A 227 -7.02 -21.58 4.72
CA GLU A 227 -6.38 -21.36 6.02
C GLU A 227 -6.90 -22.34 7.09
N GLN A 228 -8.16 -22.79 7.01
CA GLN A 228 -8.78 -23.73 7.95
C GLN A 228 -9.10 -25.08 7.29
N LYS A 229 -8.06 -25.83 6.91
CA LYS A 229 -8.19 -27.10 6.16
C LYS A 229 -9.07 -28.17 6.82
N ASP A 230 -9.30 -28.09 8.13
CA ASP A 230 -10.11 -29.05 8.88
C ASP A 230 -11.55 -28.57 9.12
N VAL A 231 -11.91 -27.37 8.67
CA VAL A 231 -13.22 -26.73 8.97
C VAL A 231 -14.23 -26.94 7.83
N LEU A 232 -13.76 -27.24 6.61
CA LEU A 232 -14.62 -27.37 5.42
C LEU A 232 -14.97 -28.82 5.09
N ILE A 233 -16.27 -29.11 4.97
CA ILE A 233 -16.82 -30.40 4.54
C ILE A 233 -17.55 -30.21 3.21
N LEU A 234 -17.18 -30.99 2.20
CA LEU A 234 -17.83 -30.98 0.90
C LEU A 234 -18.82 -32.13 0.80
N LEU A 235 -20.08 -31.82 0.50
CA LEU A 235 -21.17 -32.79 0.39
C LEU A 235 -21.75 -32.74 -1.03
N PHE A 236 -21.63 -33.81 -1.80
CA PHE A 236 -22.15 -33.88 -3.17
C PHE A 236 -23.53 -34.52 -3.17
N LEU A 237 -24.54 -33.77 -3.64
CA LEU A 237 -25.89 -34.32 -3.83
C LEU A 237 -26.02 -35.20 -5.07
N GLU A 238 -25.14 -34.98 -6.05
CA GLU A 238 -25.15 -35.68 -7.31
C GLU A 238 -23.72 -35.92 -7.82
N GLU A 239 -23.57 -36.87 -8.74
CA GLU A 239 -22.30 -37.12 -9.39
C GLU A 239 -22.00 -36.02 -10.42
N ILE A 240 -20.92 -35.27 -10.18
CA ILE A 240 -20.49 -34.19 -11.06
C ILE A 240 -19.17 -34.59 -11.73
N SER A 241 -19.16 -34.60 -13.06
CA SER A 241 -17.95 -34.97 -13.81
C SER A 241 -16.83 -33.95 -13.61
N ALA A 242 -15.58 -34.42 -13.64
CA ALA A 242 -14.40 -33.58 -13.46
C ALA A 242 -14.28 -32.45 -14.51
N HIS A 243 -14.96 -32.57 -15.65
CA HIS A 243 -14.99 -31.55 -16.70
C HIS A 243 -15.80 -30.32 -16.27
N HIS A 244 -16.96 -30.51 -15.61
CA HIS A 244 -17.76 -29.40 -15.09
C HIS A 244 -17.08 -28.67 -13.91
N LEU A 245 -16.13 -29.33 -13.24
CA LEU A 245 -15.32 -28.76 -12.17
C LEU A 245 -14.05 -28.06 -12.67
N SER A 246 -13.74 -28.16 -13.97
CA SER A 246 -12.51 -27.59 -14.55
C SER A 246 -12.39 -26.07 -14.47
N PRO A 247 -13.48 -25.26 -14.59
CA PRO A 247 -13.42 -23.82 -14.38
C PRO A 247 -13.11 -23.44 -12.92
N TYR A 248 -13.40 -24.34 -11.98
CA TYR A 248 -13.32 -24.14 -10.54
C TYR A 248 -12.03 -24.76 -9.96
N TYR A 249 -10.88 -24.25 -10.39
CA TYR A 249 -9.56 -24.85 -10.10
C TYR A 249 -9.28 -25.11 -8.61
N ARG A 250 -9.78 -24.24 -7.71
CA ARG A 250 -9.61 -24.40 -6.24
C ARG A 250 -10.49 -25.53 -5.69
N MET A 251 -11.75 -25.62 -6.11
CA MET A 251 -12.62 -26.76 -5.78
C MET A 251 -12.00 -28.06 -6.30
N ARG A 252 -11.50 -28.08 -7.55
CA ARG A 252 -10.79 -29.24 -8.11
C ARG A 252 -9.57 -29.65 -7.28
N LYS A 253 -8.84 -28.70 -6.67
CA LYS A 253 -7.72 -28.99 -5.76
C LYS A 253 -8.19 -29.66 -4.47
N LEU A 254 -9.32 -29.25 -3.90
CA LEU A 254 -9.90 -29.90 -2.71
C LEU A 254 -10.42 -31.32 -3.05
N LEU A 255 -11.07 -31.50 -4.20
CA LEU A 255 -11.58 -32.81 -4.62
C LEU A 255 -10.48 -33.83 -4.90
N LYS A 256 -9.32 -33.38 -5.39
CA LYS A 256 -8.14 -34.24 -5.54
C LYS A 256 -7.67 -34.85 -4.22
N LYS A 257 -7.97 -34.22 -3.08
CA LYS A 257 -7.66 -34.75 -1.74
C LYS A 257 -8.69 -35.76 -1.23
N ARG A 258 -9.77 -36.04 -1.99
CA ARG A 258 -10.85 -36.99 -1.65
C ARG A 258 -11.55 -36.73 -0.30
N THR A 259 -11.60 -35.48 0.14
CA THR A 259 -12.28 -35.07 1.38
C THR A 259 -13.71 -34.62 1.10
N TYR A 260 -14.50 -35.47 0.42
CA TYR A 260 -15.91 -35.18 0.13
C TYR A 260 -16.79 -36.38 0.45
N LEU A 261 -18.04 -36.09 0.82
CA LEU A 261 -19.09 -37.06 1.11
C LEU A 261 -20.10 -37.02 -0.03
N SER A 262 -20.41 -38.17 -0.63
CA SER A 262 -21.43 -38.27 -1.68
C SER A 262 -22.73 -38.79 -1.10
N TRP A 263 -23.82 -38.08 -1.34
CA TRP A 263 -25.16 -38.52 -1.01
C TRP A 263 -25.51 -39.80 -1.75
N SER A 264 -26.08 -40.78 -1.04
CA SER A 264 -26.56 -42.03 -1.63
C SER A 264 -27.87 -42.44 -0.98
N VAL A 265 -28.90 -42.56 -1.81
CA VAL A 265 -30.25 -43.00 -1.41
C VAL A 265 -30.24 -44.45 -0.90
N GLN A 266 -29.27 -45.26 -1.32
CA GLN A 266 -29.19 -46.69 -0.96
C GLN A 266 -28.77 -46.90 0.50
N HIS A 267 -27.95 -45.99 1.05
CA HIS A 267 -27.38 -46.14 2.40
C HIS A 267 -27.33 -44.79 3.16
N PRO A 268 -28.48 -44.16 3.44
CA PRO A 268 -28.53 -42.83 4.07
C PRO A 268 -27.90 -42.83 5.48
N GLY A 269 -28.08 -43.89 6.27
CA GLY A 269 -27.52 -43.96 7.62
C GLY A 269 -25.98 -43.93 7.64
N VAL A 270 -25.32 -44.62 6.69
CA VAL A 270 -23.85 -44.61 6.57
C VAL A 270 -23.36 -43.23 6.18
N PHE A 271 -24.09 -42.57 5.27
CA PHE A 271 -23.79 -41.20 4.87
C PHE A 271 -23.83 -40.24 6.06
N TRP A 272 -24.92 -40.25 6.84
CA TRP A 272 -25.07 -39.36 7.98
C TRP A 272 -24.08 -39.63 9.12
N GLN A 273 -23.69 -40.89 9.34
CA GLN A 273 -22.59 -41.22 10.25
C GLN A 273 -21.24 -40.66 9.77
N ASN A 274 -20.98 -40.68 8.46
CA ASN A 274 -19.78 -40.08 7.91
C ASN A 274 -19.80 -38.55 8.03
N VAL A 275 -20.96 -37.91 7.84
CA VAL A 275 -21.15 -36.46 8.09
C VAL A 275 -20.86 -36.15 9.55
N GLN A 276 -21.43 -36.91 10.49
CA GLN A 276 -21.19 -36.73 11.92
C GLN A 276 -19.71 -36.87 12.28
N ARG A 277 -19.04 -37.91 11.77
CA ARG A 277 -17.59 -38.09 11.98
C ARG A 277 -16.78 -36.91 11.41
N ALA A 278 -17.16 -36.39 10.26
CA ALA A 278 -16.48 -35.24 9.66
C ALA A 278 -16.70 -33.95 10.48
N LEU A 279 -17.88 -33.78 11.07
CA LEU A 279 -18.16 -32.65 11.98
C LEU A 279 -17.33 -32.72 13.27
N GLN A 280 -17.15 -33.92 13.83
CA GLN A 280 -16.35 -34.16 15.03
C GLN A 280 -14.83 -34.13 14.79
N ALA A 281 -14.39 -34.40 13.56
CA ALA A 281 -12.97 -34.43 13.21
C ALA A 281 -12.37 -33.02 13.33
N GLY A 282 -11.67 -32.76 14.44
CA GLY A 282 -11.06 -31.46 14.77
C GLY A 282 -11.42 -30.92 16.17
N ASP A 283 -12.37 -31.55 16.87
CA ASP A 283 -12.70 -31.25 18.28
C ASP A 283 -11.85 -32.08 19.29
N ALA A 284 -10.95 -32.94 18.81
CA ALA A 284 -10.04 -33.69 19.68
C ALA A 284 -8.94 -32.74 20.19
N PRO A 285 -8.79 -32.52 21.51
CA PRO A 285 -7.63 -31.83 22.02
C PRO A 285 -6.39 -32.60 21.58
N GLU A 286 -5.41 -31.91 21.00
CA GLU A 286 -4.07 -32.46 20.79
C GLU A 286 -3.55 -32.90 22.16
N ASN A 287 -3.71 -34.17 22.49
CA ASN A 287 -3.17 -34.74 23.71
C ASN A 287 -1.68 -35.00 23.44
N PRO A 288 -0.74 -34.25 24.06
CA PRO A 288 0.67 -34.32 23.69
C PRO A 288 1.35 -35.65 24.04
N ASP A 289 0.67 -36.57 24.70
CA ASP A 289 1.26 -37.76 25.31
C ASP A 289 1.23 -39.03 24.46
N MET A 290 1.01 -38.94 23.13
CA MET A 290 1.12 -40.08 22.22
C MET A 290 2.22 -39.91 21.15
N LEU A 291 3.37 -39.38 21.57
CA LEU A 291 4.65 -39.56 20.87
C LEU A 291 5.72 -40.08 21.84
N ILE A 292 5.59 -41.35 22.22
CA ILE A 292 6.71 -42.22 22.63
C ILE A 292 6.55 -43.55 21.89
#